data_AF-A0A239BGU5-F1
#
_entry.id   AF-A0A239BGU5-F1
#
_cell.length_a   1.000
_cell.length_b   1.000
_cell.length_c   1.000
_cell.angle_alpha   90.00
_cell.angle_beta   90.00
_cell.angle_gamma   90.00
#
_symmetry.space_group_name_H-M   'P 1'
#
loop_
_entity.id
_entity.type
_entity.pdbx_description
1 polymer ?
#
loop_
_entity_poly.entity_id
_entity_poly.type
_entity_poly.pdbx_seq_one_letter_code
_entity_poly.pdbx_strand_id
1 'polypeptide(L)'
;MHSGCSGGCSGRCRTLRTAAFLWREGMAMLNQNEPAKALAMQRQALEIVRGVGGFDVLQARIHNNIGVILSCSDRHQEAKRSFEHALFLLHGRIKPDSSLHRVIEKNHKYVTGRTMPQHVPASAPAIQAEPRAAL
;
A
#
# COMPACT_ATOMS: atom_id res chain seq x y z
N MET A 1 44.47 5.86 -15.13
CA MET A 1 44.38 5.64 -13.66
C MET A 1 43.17 6.42 -13.16
N HIS A 2 42.39 5.81 -12.27
CA HIS A 2 40.95 5.99 -12.09
C HIS A 2 40.42 7.42 -11.92
N SER A 3 39.37 7.72 -12.68
CA SER A 3 38.39 8.79 -12.45
C SER A 3 37.75 8.62 -11.07
N GLY A 4 38.22 9.41 -10.11
CA GLY A 4 37.63 9.50 -8.77
C GLY A 4 36.25 10.12 -8.85
N CYS A 5 35.23 9.34 -8.51
CA CYS A 5 33.86 9.79 -8.36
C CYS A 5 33.75 10.87 -7.27
N SER A 6 33.91 12.14 -7.65
CA SER A 6 33.49 13.30 -6.87
C SER A 6 32.02 13.62 -7.19
N GLY A 7 31.10 12.81 -6.66
CA GLY A 7 29.67 13.00 -6.83
C GLY A 7 28.97 12.93 -5.48
N GLY A 8 28.53 14.08 -4.97
CA GLY A 8 27.91 14.20 -3.66
C GLY A 8 26.79 13.19 -3.43
N CYS A 9 26.78 12.58 -2.24
CA CYS A 9 25.64 11.83 -1.72
C CYS A 9 24.42 12.76 -1.65
N SER A 10 23.70 12.87 -2.77
CA SER A 10 22.51 13.71 -2.94
C SER A 10 21.51 13.34 -1.84
N GLY A 11 20.80 14.30 -1.24
CA GLY A 11 19.82 14.04 -0.16
C GLY A 11 18.88 12.85 -0.43
N ARG A 12 18.58 12.59 -1.71
CA ARG A 12 17.96 11.36 -2.25
C ARG A 12 18.49 10.04 -1.67
N CYS A 13 19.80 9.84 -1.58
CA CYS A 13 20.40 8.60 -1.05
C CYS A 13 20.15 8.41 0.45
N ARG A 14 20.08 9.51 1.21
CA ARG A 14 19.76 9.47 2.65
C ARG A 14 18.28 9.13 2.84
N THR A 15 17.40 9.78 2.08
CA THR A 15 15.95 9.55 2.10
C THR A 15 15.57 8.12 1.73
N LEU A 16 16.23 7.55 0.72
CA LEU A 16 16.02 6.15 0.32
C LEU A 16 16.47 5.15 1.39
N ARG A 17 17.56 5.44 2.09
CA ARG A 17 18.06 4.60 3.19
C ARG A 17 17.08 4.59 4.35
N THR A 18 16.54 5.75 4.70
CA THR A 18 15.50 5.89 5.72
C THR A 18 14.22 5.14 5.33
N ALA A 19 13.74 5.29 4.09
CA ALA A 19 12.57 4.57 3.60
C ALA A 19 12.78 3.04 3.59
N ALA A 20 13.96 2.57 3.19
CA ALA A 20 14.30 1.15 3.19
C ALA A 20 14.41 0.59 4.63
N PHE A 21 14.93 1.36 5.57
CA PHE A 21 14.97 1.01 6.99
C PHE A 21 13.54 0.90 7.56
N LEU A 22 12.72 1.93 7.36
CA LEU A 22 11.34 1.96 7.85
C LEU A 22 10.48 0.82 7.28
N TRP A 23 10.68 0.42 6.01
CA TRP A 23 9.98 -0.77 5.50
C TRP A 23 10.40 -2.03 6.26
N ARG A 24 11.71 -2.21 6.53
CA ARG A 24 12.26 -3.46 7.08
C ARG A 24 11.79 -3.63 8.52
N GLU A 25 11.91 -2.56 9.29
CA GLU A 25 11.42 -2.49 10.66
C GLU A 25 9.90 -2.66 10.73
N GLY A 26 9.15 -2.05 9.80
CA GLY A 26 7.70 -2.21 9.73
C GLY A 26 7.24 -3.67 9.62
N MET A 27 7.97 -4.51 8.87
CA MET A 27 7.66 -5.96 8.84
C MET A 27 8.09 -6.70 10.11
N ALA A 28 9.17 -6.27 10.76
CA ALA A 28 9.59 -6.84 12.06
C ALA A 28 8.56 -6.55 13.17
N MET A 29 7.88 -5.40 13.12
CA MET A 29 6.82 -5.04 14.08
C MET A 29 5.55 -5.87 13.90
N LEU A 30 5.25 -6.34 12.68
CA LEU A 30 4.14 -7.27 12.45
C LEU A 30 4.39 -8.60 13.18
N ASN A 31 5.64 -9.08 13.20
CA ASN A 31 6.03 -10.29 13.94
C ASN A 31 5.94 -10.11 15.47
N GLN A 32 5.98 -8.87 15.95
CA GLN A 32 5.80 -8.53 17.37
C GLN A 32 4.32 -8.32 17.73
N ASN A 33 3.39 -8.68 16.82
CA ASN A 33 1.95 -8.56 17.01
C ASN A 33 1.48 -7.10 17.26
N GLU A 34 2.21 -6.11 16.72
CA GLU A 34 1.87 -4.68 16.81
C GLU A 34 1.52 -4.07 15.44
N PRO A 35 0.40 -4.48 14.81
CA PRO A 35 0.04 -4.08 13.44
C PRO A 35 -0.20 -2.57 13.31
N ALA A 36 -0.65 -1.89 14.37
CA ALA A 36 -0.87 -0.45 14.37
C ALA A 36 0.45 0.34 14.20
N LYS A 37 1.50 -0.06 14.93
CA LYS A 37 2.82 0.56 14.82
C LYS A 37 3.45 0.25 13.46
N ALA A 38 3.34 -0.99 12.99
CA ALA A 38 3.79 -1.39 11.66
C ALA A 38 3.14 -0.52 10.55
N LEU A 39 1.83 -0.30 10.64
CA LEU A 39 1.09 0.54 9.70
C LEU A 39 1.54 2.00 9.75
N ALA A 40 1.78 2.56 10.94
CA ALA A 40 2.26 3.93 11.11
C ALA A 40 3.64 4.12 10.46
N MET A 41 4.59 3.23 10.74
CA MET A 41 5.92 3.26 10.13
C MET A 41 5.86 3.17 8.60
N GLN A 42 4.97 2.30 8.10
CA GLN A 42 4.84 2.09 6.66
C GLN A 42 4.20 3.31 5.96
N ARG A 43 3.29 4.03 6.62
CA ARG A 43 2.73 5.32 6.15
C ARG A 43 3.78 6.43 6.14
N GLN A 44 4.61 6.53 7.18
CA GLN A 44 5.72 7.49 7.20
C GLN A 44 6.71 7.23 6.07
N ALA A 45 7.07 5.97 5.81
CA ALA A 45 7.91 5.61 4.68
C ALA A 45 7.28 6.03 3.34
N LEU A 46 5.95 5.88 3.18
CA LEU A 46 5.25 6.29 1.96
C LEU A 46 5.29 7.80 1.74
N GLU A 47 5.05 8.59 2.78
CA GLU A 47 5.09 10.05 2.72
C GLU A 47 6.48 10.55 2.29
N ILE A 48 7.52 9.99 2.89
CA ILE A 48 8.92 10.28 2.55
C ILE A 48 9.19 9.98 1.07
N VAL A 49 8.79 8.81 0.57
CA VAL A 49 9.07 8.40 -0.82
C VAL A 49 8.22 9.18 -1.83
N ARG A 50 6.99 9.58 -1.48
CA ARG A 50 6.15 10.44 -2.32
C ARG A 50 6.69 11.86 -2.44
N GLY A 51 7.25 12.41 -1.36
CA GLY A 51 7.84 13.75 -1.37
C GLY A 51 9.05 13.90 -2.29
N VAL A 52 9.76 12.80 -2.59
CA VAL A 52 10.93 12.84 -3.49
C VAL A 52 10.58 12.49 -4.94
N GLY A 53 9.54 11.68 -5.17
CA GLY A 53 9.12 11.25 -6.51
C GLY A 53 10.10 10.28 -7.21
N GLY A 54 9.68 9.69 -8.33
CA GLY A 54 10.54 8.81 -9.16
C GLY A 54 10.86 7.44 -8.57
N PHE A 55 10.13 7.01 -7.54
CA PHE A 55 10.39 5.76 -6.81
C PHE A 55 9.19 4.83 -6.79
N ASP A 56 8.50 4.71 -7.93
CA ASP A 56 7.24 3.97 -8.03
C ASP A 56 7.37 2.49 -7.61
N VAL A 57 8.49 1.84 -7.93
CA VAL A 57 8.78 0.46 -7.50
C VAL A 57 8.92 0.37 -5.97
N LEU A 58 9.54 1.36 -5.34
CA LEU A 58 9.65 1.41 -3.88
C LEU A 58 8.29 1.70 -3.23
N GLN A 59 7.52 2.63 -3.79
CA GLN A 59 6.15 2.90 -3.34
C GLN A 59 5.27 1.65 -3.45
N ALA A 60 5.38 0.88 -4.54
CA ALA A 60 4.65 -0.37 -4.71
C ALA A 60 4.99 -1.40 -3.62
N ARG A 61 6.27 -1.52 -3.24
CA ARG A 61 6.69 -2.39 -2.13
C ARG A 61 6.10 -1.94 -0.80
N ILE A 62 6.10 -0.64 -0.56
CA ILE A 62 5.50 -0.05 0.64
C ILE A 62 4.00 -0.34 0.70
N HIS A 63 3.28 -0.14 -0.41
CA HIS A 63 1.86 -0.45 -0.52
C HIS A 63 1.54 -1.94 -0.35
N ASN A 64 2.39 -2.83 -0.87
CA ASN A 64 2.27 -4.27 -0.61
C ASN A 64 2.33 -4.59 0.89
N ASN A 65 3.29 -4.01 1.61
CA ASN A 65 3.43 -4.25 3.05
C ASN A 65 2.23 -3.71 3.83
N ILE A 66 1.73 -2.51 3.49
CA ILE A 66 0.48 -1.97 4.04
C ILE A 66 -0.67 -2.96 3.82
N GLY A 67 -0.79 -3.50 2.60
CA GLY A 67 -1.80 -4.49 2.27
C GLY A 67 -1.72 -5.75 3.13
N VAL A 68 -0.51 -6.27 3.35
CA VAL A 68 -0.28 -7.44 4.23
C VAL A 68 -0.67 -7.12 5.67
N ILE A 69 -0.19 -6.01 6.24
CA ILE A 69 -0.51 -5.61 7.62
C ILE A 69 -2.01 -5.47 7.82
N LEU A 70 -2.71 -4.81 6.88
CA LEU A 70 -4.15 -4.65 6.93
C LEU A 70 -4.89 -5.99 6.79
N SER A 71 -4.39 -6.89 5.94
CA SER A 71 -4.96 -8.23 5.81
C SER A 71 -4.80 -9.07 7.08
N CYS A 72 -3.67 -8.92 7.78
CA CYS A 72 -3.44 -9.55 9.09
C CYS A 72 -4.29 -8.92 10.21
N SER A 73 -4.84 -7.73 9.98
CA SER A 73 -5.71 -7.01 10.91
C SER A 73 -7.20 -7.09 10.53
N ASP A 74 -7.59 -8.07 9.70
CA ASP A 74 -8.95 -8.27 9.16
C ASP A 74 -9.53 -7.09 8.34
N ARG A 75 -8.71 -6.11 7.96
CA ARG A 75 -9.11 -4.94 7.16
C ARG A 75 -8.97 -5.22 5.67
N HIS A 76 -9.66 -6.26 5.19
CA HIS A 76 -9.49 -6.79 3.83
C HIS A 76 -9.79 -5.79 2.70
N GLN A 77 -10.78 -4.90 2.87
CA GLN A 77 -11.11 -3.89 1.86
C GLN A 77 -10.02 -2.84 1.69
N GLU A 78 -9.35 -2.45 2.78
CA GLU A 78 -8.22 -1.53 2.71
C GLU A 78 -6.95 -2.23 2.22
N ALA A 79 -6.79 -3.50 2.57
CA ALA A 79 -5.72 -4.33 2.04
C ALA A 79 -5.80 -4.46 0.51
N LYS A 80 -7.00 -4.78 -0.01
CA LYS A 80 -7.28 -4.86 -1.45
C LYS A 80 -6.86 -3.58 -2.17
N ARG A 81 -7.36 -2.43 -1.72
CA ARG A 81 -7.00 -1.11 -2.29
C ARG A 81 -5.49 -0.85 -2.29
N SER A 82 -4.80 -1.29 -1.24
CA SER A 82 -3.35 -1.13 -1.15
C SER A 82 -2.62 -2.00 -2.18
N PHE A 83 -3.06 -3.24 -2.41
CA PHE A 83 -2.49 -4.10 -3.45
C PHE A 83 -2.80 -3.60 -4.86
N GLU A 84 -4.02 -3.11 -5.12
CA GLU A 84 -4.40 -2.49 -6.40
C GLU A 84 -3.49 -1.29 -6.72
N HIS A 85 -3.24 -0.44 -5.73
CA HIS A 85 -2.34 0.69 -5.91
C HIS A 85 -0.89 0.26 -6.17
N ALA A 86 -0.41 -0.79 -5.49
CA ALA A 86 0.90 -1.36 -5.74
C ALA A 86 1.02 -1.90 -7.18
N LEU A 87 0.00 -2.61 -7.68
CA LEU A 87 -0.02 -3.11 -9.06
C LEU A 87 -0.06 -1.97 -10.08
N PHE A 88 -0.84 -0.92 -9.82
CA PHE A 88 -0.90 0.27 -10.66
C PHE A 88 0.46 0.96 -10.77
N LEU A 89 1.18 1.11 -9.66
CA LEU A 89 2.53 1.69 -9.66
C LEU A 89 3.55 0.85 -10.45
N LEU A 90 3.33 -0.46 -10.55
CA LEU A 90 4.21 -1.36 -11.30
C LEU A 90 3.84 -1.48 -12.78
N HIS A 91 2.63 -1.10 -13.15
CA HIS A 91 2.12 -1.17 -14.52
C HIS A 91 3.00 -0.36 -15.48
N GLY A 92 3.47 -1.01 -16.55
CA GLY A 92 4.36 -0.41 -17.55
C GLY A 92 5.79 -0.12 -17.07
N ARG A 93 6.11 -0.35 -15.79
CA ARG A 93 7.45 -0.08 -15.22
C ARG A 93 8.28 -1.34 -15.00
N ILE A 94 7.63 -2.46 -14.68
CA ILE A 94 8.28 -3.76 -14.55
C ILE A 94 7.52 -4.82 -15.34
N LYS A 95 8.23 -5.88 -15.72
CA LYS A 95 7.60 -7.04 -16.36
C LYS A 95 6.62 -7.70 -15.36
N PRO A 96 5.43 -8.13 -15.81
CA PRO A 96 4.45 -8.78 -14.95
C PRO A 96 4.94 -10.12 -14.36
N ASP A 97 5.88 -10.79 -15.01
CA ASP A 97 6.48 -12.02 -14.43
C ASP A 97 7.59 -11.73 -13.39
N SER A 98 7.92 -10.46 -13.15
CA SER A 98 8.91 -10.11 -12.14
C SER A 98 8.45 -10.58 -10.76
N SER A 99 9.40 -11.06 -9.95
CA SER A 99 9.14 -11.61 -8.62
C SER A 99 8.28 -10.70 -7.76
N LEU A 100 8.52 -9.37 -7.81
CA LEU A 100 7.73 -8.40 -7.06
C LEU A 100 6.27 -8.35 -7.52
N HIS A 101 6.02 -8.31 -8.84
CA HIS A 101 4.68 -8.28 -9.39
C HIS A 101 3.90 -9.53 -8.99
N ARG A 102 4.51 -10.71 -9.16
CA ARG A 102 3.89 -12.00 -8.81
C ARG A 102 3.53 -12.12 -7.33
N VAL A 103 4.39 -11.61 -6.43
CA VAL A 103 4.12 -11.60 -4.99
C VAL A 103 2.92 -10.71 -4.67
N ILE A 104 2.87 -9.50 -5.22
CA ILE A 104 1.77 -8.56 -4.99
C ILE A 104 0.47 -9.12 -5.55
N GLU A 105 0.52 -9.70 -6.75
CA GLU A 105 -0.63 -10.32 -7.39
C GLU A 105 -1.17 -11.51 -6.55
N LYS A 106 -0.28 -12.35 -6.01
CA LYS A 106 -0.66 -13.46 -5.13
C LYS A 106 -1.32 -12.95 -3.84
N ASN A 107 -0.75 -11.92 -3.22
CA ASN A 107 -1.30 -11.33 -2.00
C ASN A 107 -2.67 -10.68 -2.26
N HIS A 108 -2.80 -9.99 -3.40
CA HIS A 108 -4.07 -9.44 -3.85
C HIS A 108 -5.11 -10.54 -4.01
N LYS A 109 -4.79 -11.60 -4.77
CA LYS A 109 -5.65 -12.78 -4.99
C LYS A 109 -6.06 -13.46 -3.69
N TYR A 110 -5.15 -13.56 -2.72
CA TYR A 110 -5.45 -14.12 -1.40
C TYR A 110 -6.52 -13.31 -0.66
N VAL A 111 -6.39 -11.98 -0.63
CA VAL A 111 -7.36 -11.10 0.02
C VAL A 111 -8.69 -11.06 -0.74
N THR A 112 -8.66 -11.00 -2.08
CA THR A 112 -9.88 -11.04 -2.91
C THR A 112 -10.58 -12.39 -2.85
N GLY A 113 -9.84 -13.50 -2.74
CA GLY A 113 -10.40 -14.84 -2.59
C GLY A 113 -11.04 -15.07 -1.22
N ARG A 114 -10.51 -14.43 -0.16
CA ARG A 114 -11.20 -14.33 1.14
C ARG A 114 -12.45 -13.46 1.07
N THR A 115 -12.45 -12.44 0.22
CA THR A 115 -13.61 -11.57 -0.01
C THR A 115 -14.51 -12.11 -1.11
N MET A 116 -15.24 -13.20 -0.82
CA MET A 116 -16.44 -13.59 -1.58
C MET A 116 -17.59 -12.59 -1.33
N PRO A 117 -18.54 -12.48 -2.27
CA PRO A 117 -18.87 -11.22 -2.93
C PRO A 117 -19.45 -10.19 -1.98
N GLN A 118 -19.07 -8.94 -2.21
CA GLN A 118 -19.92 -7.83 -1.78
C GLN A 118 -21.29 -8.05 -2.42
N HIS A 119 -22.29 -8.22 -1.56
CA HIS A 119 -23.70 -8.02 -1.86
C HIS A 119 -23.85 -6.84 -2.85
N VAL A 120 -24.27 -7.15 -4.08
CA VAL A 120 -24.64 -6.16 -5.10
C VAL A 120 -25.73 -5.23 -4.54
N PRO A 121 -25.71 -3.93 -4.89
CA PRO A 121 -26.44 -2.90 -4.16
C PRO A 121 -27.95 -3.10 -4.32
N ALA A 122 -28.68 -3.10 -3.21
CA ALA A 122 -30.12 -2.93 -3.27
C ALA A 122 -30.41 -1.45 -3.59
N SER A 123 -30.40 -1.12 -4.88
CA SER A 123 -31.25 -0.04 -5.36
C SER A 123 -32.70 -0.51 -5.17
N ALA A 124 -33.45 0.17 -4.30
CA ALA A 124 -34.90 0.20 -4.37
C ALA A 124 -35.40 1.63 -4.05
N PRO A 125 -36.47 2.09 -4.72
CA PRO A 125 -36.73 3.51 -4.96
C PRO A 125 -37.56 4.21 -3.88
N ALA A 126 -37.52 5.55 -3.96
CA ALA A 126 -38.40 6.60 -3.42
C ALA A 126 -39.54 6.21 -2.46
N ILE A 127 -39.56 6.85 -1.28
CA ILE A 127 -40.79 7.47 -0.73
C ILE A 127 -40.41 8.79 -0.05
N GLN A 128 -40.82 9.90 -0.66
CA GLN A 128 -41.03 11.16 0.04
C GLN A 128 -42.14 10.93 1.07
N ALA A 129 -41.86 11.16 2.35
CA ALA A 129 -42.90 11.30 3.36
C ALA A 129 -42.61 12.59 4.13
N GLU A 130 -43.31 13.65 3.73
CA GLU A 130 -43.35 14.91 4.45
C GLU A 130 -43.86 14.71 5.88
N PRO A 131 -43.26 15.36 6.90
CA PRO A 131 -43.88 15.40 8.21
C PRO A 131 -45.05 16.39 8.19
N ARG A 132 -46.25 15.84 8.40
CA ARG A 132 -47.49 16.54 8.71
C ARG A 132 -47.29 17.41 9.96
N ALA A 133 -46.94 18.68 9.77
CA ALA A 133 -46.99 19.68 10.83
C ALA A 133 -48.44 20.09 11.03
N ALA A 134 -48.96 19.76 12.20
CA ALA A 134 -50.20 20.29 12.73
C ALA A 134 -50.02 21.77 13.09
N LEU A 135 -50.92 22.63 12.60
CA LEU A 135 -51.71 23.63 13.33
C LEU A 135 -52.48 24.50 12.32
#